data_AF-A0A382SYF7-F1
#
_entry.id   AF-A0A382SYF7-F1
#
_cell.length_a   1.000
_cell.length_b   1.000
_cell.length_c   1.000
_cell.angle_alpha   90.00
_cell.angle_beta   90.00
_cell.angle_gamma   90.00
#
_symmetry.space_group_name_H-M   'P 1'
#
loop_
_entity.id
_entity.type
_entity.pdbx_description
1 polymer ?
#
loop_
_entity_poly.entity_id
_entity_poly.type
_entity_poly.pdbx_seq_one_letter_code
_entity_poly.pdbx_strand_id
1 'polypeptide(L)'
;MLRRPLSTVICILALSLAFTACSKDELATEQAVILTTPELTGAQVALESPIGIDLGRVPLFGIATARFTLQNESRAIARISEARVEQSSGGQFTIVSYPEELPASESAELIIQFVPEREEITETARIELVTNATNIPDGIIEVQLQGTGYFVGEPRLEVSYGGTTYPVEGDCSTAEDGSTQCELGTLNFGNVPLNTTGTQAITLRNNPLPDTCLL
;
A
#
# COMPACT_ATOMS: atom_id res chain seq x y z
N MET A 1 45.58 96.23 -9.14
CA MET A 1 45.98 95.45 -10.32
C MET A 1 47.40 94.92 -10.10
N LEU A 2 47.54 93.68 -9.62
CA LEU A 2 48.83 92.98 -9.56
C LEU A 2 48.61 91.55 -10.08
N ARG A 3 49.38 91.19 -11.12
CA ARG A 3 49.50 89.85 -11.69
C ARG A 3 50.30 88.94 -10.75
N ARG A 4 49.89 87.68 -10.60
CA ARG A 4 50.82 86.52 -10.61
C ARG A 4 50.14 85.24 -11.16
N PRO A 5 50.92 84.29 -11.72
CA PRO A 5 50.48 83.27 -12.66
C PRO A 5 50.61 81.82 -12.13
N LEU A 6 50.11 80.88 -12.95
CA LEU A 6 50.48 79.45 -13.08
C LEU A 6 50.38 78.54 -11.84
N SER A 7 49.48 77.55 -11.92
CA SER A 7 49.72 76.23 -11.30
C SER A 7 49.00 75.11 -12.06
N THR A 8 49.72 74.50 -12.99
CA THR A 8 50.07 73.07 -13.05
C THR A 8 49.07 72.04 -12.48
N VAL A 9 48.53 71.22 -13.39
CA VAL A 9 48.39 69.74 -13.40
C VAL A 9 47.76 69.05 -12.19
N ILE A 10 46.75 68.20 -12.43
CA ILE A 10 46.70 66.79 -11.98
C ILE A 10 45.57 66.08 -12.73
N CYS A 11 45.97 65.08 -13.52
CA CYS A 11 45.13 64.13 -14.24
C CYS A 11 44.89 62.95 -13.28
N ILE A 12 43.65 62.68 -12.86
CA ILE A 12 43.31 61.48 -12.07
C ILE A 12 42.42 60.59 -12.94
N LEU A 13 43.06 59.61 -13.58
CA LEU A 13 42.41 58.48 -14.22
C LEU A 13 41.94 57.53 -13.11
N ALA A 14 40.64 57.49 -12.85
CA ALA A 14 40.05 56.54 -11.91
C ALA A 14 39.90 55.18 -12.59
N LEU A 15 40.93 54.33 -12.47
CA LEU A 15 40.89 52.93 -12.88
C LEU A 15 40.23 52.12 -11.75
N SER A 16 38.92 51.94 -11.83
CA SER A 16 38.16 51.10 -10.91
C SER A 16 38.48 49.62 -11.17
N LEU A 17 39.40 49.08 -10.37
CA LEU A 17 39.64 47.64 -10.26
C LEU A 17 38.39 46.95 -9.72
N ALA A 18 37.65 46.29 -10.60
CA ALA A 18 36.66 45.29 -10.23
C ALA A 18 37.40 44.05 -9.70
N PHE A 19 37.61 43.99 -8.38
CA PHE A 19 37.95 42.74 -7.71
C PHE A 19 36.72 41.85 -7.76
N THR A 20 36.64 40.96 -8.77
CA THR A 20 35.76 39.80 -8.74
C THR A 20 36.20 38.92 -7.58
N ALA A 21 35.51 39.03 -6.46
CA ALA A 21 35.62 38.08 -5.37
C ALA A 21 35.13 36.71 -5.87
N CYS A 22 36.06 35.83 -6.24
CA CYS A 22 35.79 34.39 -6.30
C CYS A 22 35.49 33.95 -4.86
N SER A 23 34.21 33.85 -4.50
CA SER A 23 33.83 33.00 -3.38
C SER A 23 34.30 31.58 -3.69
N LYS A 24 34.93 30.92 -2.73
CA LYS A 24 35.09 29.47 -2.76
C LYS A 24 33.68 28.89 -2.73
N ASP A 25 33.16 28.51 -3.88
CA ASP A 25 32.01 27.63 -3.96
C ASP A 25 32.49 26.27 -3.42
N GLU A 26 32.35 26.08 -2.11
CA GLU A 26 32.24 24.73 -1.57
C GLU A 26 31.01 24.13 -2.23
N LEU A 27 31.25 23.15 -3.11
CA LEU A 27 30.22 22.28 -3.67
C LEU A 27 29.58 21.53 -2.49
N ALA A 28 28.62 22.17 -1.84
CA ALA A 28 27.76 21.54 -0.88
C ALA A 28 26.92 20.53 -1.68
N THR A 29 27.26 19.25 -1.56
CA THR A 29 26.43 18.18 -2.08
C THR A 29 25.12 18.21 -1.32
N GLU A 30 24.03 18.60 -1.99
CA GLU A 30 22.69 18.47 -1.42
C GLU A 30 22.45 17.00 -1.07
N GLN A 31 21.95 16.76 0.14
CA GLN A 31 21.70 15.42 0.66
C GLN A 31 20.21 15.12 0.57
N ALA A 32 19.88 13.86 0.24
CA ALA A 32 18.50 13.41 0.18
C ALA A 32 17.87 13.38 1.58
N VAL A 33 16.60 13.76 1.67
CA VAL A 33 15.78 13.75 2.90
C VAL A 33 14.43 13.14 2.55
N ILE A 34 14.05 12.03 3.18
CA ILE A 34 12.74 11.39 2.98
C ILE A 34 11.90 11.53 4.25
N LEU A 35 10.66 11.96 4.09
CA LEU A 35 9.60 11.85 5.08
C LEU A 35 8.64 10.72 4.68
N THR A 36 8.31 9.85 5.63
CA THR A 36 7.33 8.77 5.45
C THR A 36 6.07 9.13 6.22
N THR A 37 4.89 9.03 5.60
CA THR A 37 3.60 9.33 6.26
C THR A 37 2.57 8.24 5.94
N PRO A 38 1.90 7.64 6.94
CA PRO A 38 0.85 6.66 6.70
C PRO A 38 -0.41 7.32 6.12
N GLU A 39 -1.03 6.68 5.14
CA GLU A 39 -2.31 7.09 4.55
C GLU A 39 -3.42 6.17 5.08
N LEU A 40 -4.15 6.66 6.08
CA LEU A 40 -5.18 5.86 6.75
C LEU A 40 -6.49 5.83 5.96
N THR A 41 -7.10 4.64 5.87
CA THR A 41 -8.41 4.42 5.25
C THR A 41 -9.32 3.57 6.14
N GLY A 42 -10.62 3.82 6.09
CA GLY A 42 -11.61 3.02 6.82
C GLY A 42 -11.36 2.96 8.33
N ALA A 43 -11.13 1.75 8.85
CA ALA A 43 -10.89 1.49 10.27
C ALA A 43 -9.40 1.47 10.67
N GLN A 44 -8.51 1.92 9.79
CA GLN A 44 -7.07 1.91 10.04
C GLN A 44 -6.65 2.92 11.10
N VAL A 45 -5.59 2.59 11.84
CA VAL A 45 -5.01 3.46 12.88
C VAL A 45 -3.50 3.59 12.64
N ALA A 46 -2.95 4.79 12.79
CA ALA A 46 -1.51 5.00 12.68
C ALA A 46 -0.77 4.43 13.91
N LEU A 47 0.42 3.89 13.67
CA LEU A 47 1.39 3.52 14.68
C LEU A 47 2.51 4.56 14.67
N GLU A 48 2.98 4.99 15.84
CA GLU A 48 3.87 6.17 15.98
C GLU A 48 5.32 5.80 16.33
N SER A 49 5.63 4.54 16.65
CA SER A 49 6.98 4.12 17.05
C SER A 49 7.17 2.60 16.99
N PRO A 50 7.71 2.04 15.89
CA PRO A 50 8.03 2.69 14.61
C PRO A 50 6.77 3.20 13.87
N ILE A 51 6.96 4.01 12.83
CA ILE A 51 5.85 4.49 12.01
C ILE A 51 5.15 3.31 11.34
N GLY A 52 3.82 3.32 11.29
CA GLY A 52 3.11 2.15 10.80
C GLY A 52 1.60 2.31 10.66
N ILE A 53 0.94 1.22 10.28
CA ILE A 53 -0.50 1.15 10.13
C ILE A 53 -1.02 -0.14 10.81
N ASP A 54 -1.96 0.02 11.73
CA ASP A 54 -2.88 -1.03 12.14
C ASP A 54 -4.02 -1.12 11.12
N LEU A 55 -4.08 -2.24 10.42
CA LEU A 55 -5.10 -2.57 9.42
C LEU A 55 -6.44 -2.94 10.06
N GLY A 56 -6.48 -3.08 11.39
CA GLY A 56 -7.65 -3.48 12.14
C GLY A 56 -8.05 -4.92 11.87
N ARG A 57 -9.37 -5.16 11.81
CA ARG A 57 -9.94 -6.48 11.53
C ARG A 57 -10.06 -6.70 10.03
N VAL A 58 -9.43 -7.78 9.55
CA VAL A 58 -9.42 -8.16 8.14
C VAL A 58 -10.07 -9.55 8.00
N PRO A 59 -11.03 -9.76 7.09
CA PRO A 59 -11.62 -11.08 6.87
C PRO A 59 -10.52 -12.12 6.57
N LEU A 60 -10.64 -13.34 7.09
CA LEU A 60 -9.72 -14.44 6.72
C LEU A 60 -9.67 -14.61 5.20
N PHE A 61 -8.45 -14.74 4.67
CA PHE A 61 -8.17 -14.78 3.23
C PHE A 61 -8.62 -13.53 2.44
N GLY A 62 -9.16 -12.52 3.12
CA GLY A 62 -9.40 -11.19 2.58
C GLY A 62 -8.10 -10.41 2.46
N ILE A 63 -8.13 -9.32 1.67
CA ILE A 63 -6.97 -8.47 1.43
C ILE A 63 -7.21 -7.13 2.09
N ALA A 64 -6.28 -6.70 2.94
CA ALA A 64 -6.16 -5.32 3.39
C ALA A 64 -4.93 -4.67 2.76
N THR A 65 -4.99 -3.35 2.54
CA THR A 65 -3.90 -2.57 1.94
C THR A 65 -3.48 -1.44 2.86
N ALA A 66 -2.19 -1.37 3.15
CA ALA A 66 -1.54 -0.22 3.78
C ALA A 66 -0.85 0.64 2.71
N ARG A 67 -1.00 1.96 2.83
CA ARG A 67 -0.36 2.93 1.95
C ARG A 67 0.46 3.90 2.79
N PHE A 68 1.66 4.22 2.30
CA PHE A 68 2.51 5.26 2.88
C PHE A 68 2.93 6.22 1.77
N THR A 69 2.79 7.52 2.02
CA THR A 69 3.44 8.54 1.20
C THR A 69 4.91 8.60 1.58
N LEU A 70 5.79 8.45 0.61
CA LEU A 70 7.22 8.78 0.71
C LEU A 70 7.42 10.12 0.02
N GLN A 71 7.88 11.13 0.75
CA GLN A 71 8.10 12.48 0.25
C GLN A 71 9.58 12.84 0.36
N ASN A 72 10.19 13.25 -0.76
CA ASN A 72 11.54 13.77 -0.75
C ASN A 72 11.50 15.28 -0.49
N GLU A 73 11.82 15.69 0.73
CA GLU A 73 11.81 17.11 1.12
C GLU A 73 13.08 17.86 0.71
N SER A 74 14.00 17.18 0.03
CA SER A 74 15.26 17.76 -0.43
C SER A 74 15.21 18.14 -1.91
N ARG A 75 16.34 18.68 -2.38
CA ARG A 75 16.60 19.01 -3.78
C ARG A 75 17.53 18.01 -4.47
N ALA A 76 18.03 17.01 -3.74
CA ALA A 76 18.76 15.87 -4.27
C ALA A 76 17.81 14.72 -4.60
N ILE A 77 18.20 13.81 -5.50
CA ILE A 77 17.43 12.60 -5.78
C ILE A 77 17.63 11.60 -4.63
N ALA A 78 16.53 11.13 -4.05
CA ALA A 78 16.57 10.02 -3.12
C ALA A 78 16.43 8.70 -3.89
N ARG A 79 17.23 7.69 -3.55
CA ARG A 79 17.16 6.35 -4.16
C ARG A 79 16.81 5.34 -3.10
N ILE A 80 15.88 4.45 -3.43
CA ILE A 80 15.50 3.31 -2.61
C ILE A 80 16.00 2.06 -3.35
N SER A 81 17.09 1.48 -2.86
CA SER A 81 17.78 0.38 -3.54
C SER A 81 17.15 -0.99 -3.28
N GLU A 82 16.37 -1.11 -2.21
CA GLU A 82 15.77 -2.37 -1.79
C GLU A 82 14.52 -2.08 -0.94
N ALA A 83 13.50 -2.94 -1.07
CA ALA A 83 12.39 -3.00 -0.13
C ALA A 83 12.10 -4.48 0.17
N ARG A 84 12.02 -4.85 1.45
CA ARG A 84 11.78 -6.24 1.87
C ARG A 84 10.94 -6.32 3.15
N VAL A 85 10.24 -7.45 3.29
CA VAL A 85 9.60 -7.84 4.56
C VAL A 85 10.67 -8.55 5.39
N GLU A 86 11.19 -7.86 6.41
CA GLU A 86 12.28 -8.38 7.24
C GLU A 86 11.78 -9.41 8.26
N GLN A 87 10.64 -9.13 8.89
CA GLN A 87 10.06 -9.99 9.90
C GLN A 87 8.54 -10.03 9.75
N SER A 88 7.96 -11.21 9.95
CA SER A 88 6.51 -11.42 10.06
C SER A 88 6.20 -12.40 11.20
N SER A 89 5.12 -12.15 11.96
CA SER A 89 4.62 -13.06 12.99
C SER A 89 3.56 -14.06 12.47
N GLY A 90 3.22 -13.99 11.18
CA GLY A 90 2.21 -14.82 10.52
C GLY A 90 1.51 -14.08 9.37
N GLY A 91 0.58 -14.75 8.69
CA GLY A 91 -0.11 -14.20 7.53
C GLY A 91 0.82 -13.87 6.36
N GLN A 92 0.26 -13.29 5.31
CA GLN A 92 1.01 -12.91 4.12
C GLN A 92 1.09 -11.40 3.99
N PHE A 93 2.30 -10.86 4.17
CA PHE A 93 2.62 -9.45 3.91
C PHE A 93 3.38 -9.36 2.59
N THR A 94 2.87 -8.58 1.64
CA THR A 94 3.47 -8.45 0.30
C THR A 94 3.65 -6.98 -0.05
N ILE A 95 4.88 -6.60 -0.40
CA ILE A 95 5.16 -5.28 -0.97
C ILE A 95 4.66 -5.29 -2.41
N VAL A 96 3.62 -4.49 -2.70
CA VAL A 96 3.00 -4.42 -4.02
C VAL A 96 3.74 -3.44 -4.91
N SER A 97 4.12 -2.28 -4.36
CA SER A 97 4.86 -1.25 -5.10
C SER A 97 5.63 -0.34 -4.16
N TYR A 98 6.76 0.17 -4.63
CA TYR A 98 7.53 1.25 -4.01
C TYR A 98 8.33 1.98 -5.12
N PRO A 99 8.71 3.25 -4.91
CA PRO A 99 9.55 3.97 -5.87
C PRO A 99 11.01 3.56 -5.71
N GLU A 100 11.72 3.25 -6.80
CA GLU A 100 13.19 3.05 -6.77
C GLU A 100 13.93 4.39 -6.67
N GLU A 101 13.34 5.46 -7.19
CA GLU A 101 13.85 6.82 -7.12
C GLU A 101 12.72 7.79 -6.77
N LEU A 102 13.06 8.81 -5.98
CA LEU A 102 12.18 9.90 -5.63
C LEU A 102 12.85 11.22 -6.00
N PRO A 103 12.39 11.88 -7.08
CA PRO A 103 12.95 13.16 -7.50
C PRO A 103 12.84 14.23 -6.41
N ALA A 104 13.58 15.32 -6.62
CA ALA A 104 13.58 16.47 -5.73
C ALA A 104 12.16 17.02 -5.51
N SER A 105 11.76 17.18 -4.25
CA SER A 105 10.45 17.76 -3.88
C SER A 105 9.23 17.00 -4.42
N GLU A 106 9.39 15.74 -4.79
CA GLU A 106 8.30 14.86 -5.23
C GLU A 106 7.90 13.83 -4.16
N SER A 107 6.72 13.25 -4.36
CA SER A 107 6.16 12.19 -3.51
C SER A 107 5.76 10.98 -4.34
N ALA A 108 5.82 9.80 -3.72
CA ALA A 108 5.37 8.54 -4.31
C ALA A 108 4.83 7.61 -3.21
N GLU A 109 4.20 6.51 -3.61
CA GLU A 109 3.54 5.59 -2.69
C GLU A 109 4.34 4.30 -2.46
N LEU A 110 4.40 3.89 -1.20
CA LEU A 110 4.68 2.51 -0.79
C LEU A 110 3.35 1.82 -0.50
N ILE A 111 3.07 0.71 -1.20
CA ILE A 111 1.83 -0.06 -1.05
C ILE A 111 2.19 -1.46 -0.56
N ILE A 112 1.57 -1.87 0.54
CA ILE A 112 1.76 -3.19 1.13
C ILE A 112 0.39 -3.85 1.32
N GLN A 113 0.28 -5.12 0.94
CA GLN A 113 -0.90 -5.94 1.17
C GLN A 113 -0.70 -6.88 2.35
N PHE A 114 -1.78 -7.14 3.07
CA PHE A 114 -1.88 -8.12 4.13
C PHE A 114 -3.04 -9.06 3.87
N VAL A 115 -2.78 -10.36 3.99
CA VAL A 115 -3.79 -11.42 3.99
C VAL A 115 -3.63 -12.23 5.27
N PRO A 116 -4.59 -12.17 6.22
CA PRO A 116 -4.54 -12.98 7.43
C PRO A 116 -4.81 -14.45 7.10
N GLU A 117 -4.06 -15.34 7.74
CA GLU A 117 -4.21 -16.79 7.59
C GLU A 117 -4.83 -17.45 8.84
N ARG A 118 -4.94 -16.69 9.95
CA ARG A 118 -5.41 -17.19 11.24
C ARG A 118 -6.44 -16.27 11.87
N GLU A 119 -7.42 -16.88 12.50
CA GLU A 119 -8.54 -16.20 13.15
C GLU A 119 -8.12 -15.63 14.51
N GLU A 120 -8.57 -14.41 14.82
CA GLU A 120 -8.44 -13.74 16.12
C GLU A 120 -7.00 -13.60 16.64
N ILE A 121 -6.01 -13.78 15.77
CA ILE A 121 -4.60 -13.54 16.06
C ILE A 121 -4.17 -12.26 15.36
N THR A 122 -3.63 -11.32 16.13
CA THR A 122 -2.95 -10.15 15.59
C THR A 122 -1.60 -10.57 15.02
N GLU A 123 -1.43 -10.33 13.73
CA GLU A 123 -0.19 -10.59 13.00
C GLU A 123 0.50 -9.26 12.73
N THR A 124 1.83 -9.25 12.83
CA THR A 124 2.65 -8.06 12.65
C THR A 124 3.73 -8.31 11.62
N ALA A 125 4.13 -7.25 10.92
CA ALA A 125 5.28 -7.26 10.03
C ALA A 125 6.14 -6.01 10.16
N ARG A 126 7.45 -6.19 10.01
CA ARG A 126 8.44 -5.11 9.84
C ARG A 126 8.90 -5.09 8.39
N ILE A 127 8.73 -3.95 7.74
CA ILE A 127 9.14 -3.71 6.35
C ILE A 127 10.28 -2.71 6.38
N GLU A 128 11.34 -3.02 5.64
CA GLU A 128 12.56 -2.21 5.56
C GLU A 128 12.76 -1.75 4.12
N LEU A 129 13.06 -0.45 3.95
CA LEU A 129 13.49 0.13 2.68
C LEU A 129 14.89 0.70 2.85
N VAL A 130 15.83 0.28 2.00
CA VAL A 130 17.21 0.78 2.02
C VAL A 130 17.30 2.01 1.14
N THR A 131 17.77 3.12 1.71
CA THR A 131 17.80 4.45 1.07
C THR A 131 19.13 5.17 1.27
N ASN A 132 19.44 6.11 0.38
CA ASN A 132 20.55 7.06 0.54
C ASN A 132 20.17 8.34 1.30
N ALA A 133 18.94 8.44 1.82
CA ALA A 133 18.48 9.60 2.57
C ALA A 133 19.24 9.75 3.89
N THR A 134 19.71 10.96 4.17
CA THR A 134 20.65 11.26 5.27
C THR A 134 19.97 11.53 6.61
N ASN A 135 18.68 11.86 6.59
CA ASN A 135 17.86 12.00 7.80
C ASN A 135 17.43 10.66 8.39
N ILE A 136 17.71 9.55 7.71
CA ILE A 136 17.35 8.20 8.12
C ILE A 136 18.58 7.50 8.69
N PRO A 137 18.59 7.13 9.99
CA PRO A 137 19.68 6.38 10.59
C PRO A 137 19.93 5.07 9.82
N ASP A 138 21.22 4.77 9.59
CA ASP A 138 21.68 3.58 8.88
C ASP A 138 21.15 3.42 7.44
N GLY A 139 20.46 4.43 6.90
CA GLY A 139 19.83 4.38 5.58
C GLY A 139 18.68 3.40 5.49
N ILE A 140 18.00 3.07 6.59
CA ILE A 140 16.88 2.12 6.60
C ILE A 140 15.61 2.81 7.07
N ILE A 141 14.62 2.92 6.18
CA ILE A 141 13.26 3.31 6.55
C ILE A 141 12.55 2.06 7.05
N GLU A 142 12.17 2.06 8.32
CA GLU A 142 11.37 1.00 8.93
C GLU A 142 9.90 1.43 8.97
N VAL A 143 9.01 0.59 8.45
CA VAL A 143 7.56 0.72 8.68
C VAL A 143 6.99 -0.56 9.28
N GLN A 144 6.04 -0.40 10.20
CA GLN A 144 5.37 -1.51 10.86
C GLN A 144 3.94 -1.66 10.39
N LEU A 145 3.51 -2.91 10.22
CA LEU A 145 2.12 -3.25 9.99
C LEU A 145 1.63 -4.20 11.07
N GLN A 146 0.36 -4.06 11.42
CA GLN A 146 -0.35 -5.08 12.15
C GLN A 146 -1.78 -5.24 11.64
N GLY A 147 -2.37 -6.41 11.83
CA GLY A 147 -3.77 -6.65 11.52
C GLY A 147 -4.25 -7.95 12.16
N THR A 148 -5.55 -8.06 12.39
CA THR A 148 -6.16 -9.25 13.00
C THR A 148 -7.11 -9.90 12.03
N GLY A 149 -6.87 -11.17 11.71
CA GLY A 149 -7.81 -11.99 10.96
C GLY A 149 -9.11 -12.19 11.72
N TYR A 150 -10.24 -12.12 11.05
CA TYR A 150 -11.50 -12.57 11.63
C TYR A 150 -12.29 -13.42 10.65
N PHE A 151 -12.95 -14.43 11.19
CA PHE A 151 -13.86 -15.23 10.40
C PHE A 151 -15.11 -14.42 10.11
N VAL A 152 -15.43 -14.29 8.82
CA VAL A 152 -16.66 -13.63 8.38
C VAL A 152 -17.87 -14.54 8.50
N GLY A 153 -17.67 -15.81 8.84
CA GLY A 153 -18.68 -16.86 8.96
C GLY A 153 -18.65 -17.83 7.77
N GLU A 154 -19.34 -18.96 7.92
CA GLU A 154 -19.41 -19.97 6.85
C GLU A 154 -20.36 -19.48 5.74
N PRO A 155 -19.92 -19.41 4.47
CA PRO A 155 -20.86 -19.20 3.39
C PRO A 155 -21.77 -20.42 3.29
N ARG A 156 -23.07 -20.19 3.23
CA ARG A 156 -24.04 -21.24 2.97
C ARG A 156 -24.69 -20.95 1.63
N LEU A 157 -24.11 -21.55 0.60
CA LEU A 157 -24.64 -21.45 -0.75
C LEU A 157 -25.90 -22.31 -0.87
N GLU A 158 -26.97 -21.66 -1.32
CA GLU A 158 -28.24 -22.26 -1.67
C GLU A 158 -28.42 -22.20 -3.18
N VAL A 159 -28.82 -23.32 -3.77
CA VAL A 159 -29.12 -23.46 -5.20
C VAL A 159 -30.59 -23.83 -5.36
N SER A 160 -31.37 -22.99 -6.03
CA SER A 160 -32.81 -23.23 -6.22
C SER A 160 -33.19 -23.38 -7.69
N TYR A 161 -33.82 -24.49 -8.05
CA TYR A 161 -34.43 -24.73 -9.35
C TYR A 161 -35.50 -25.83 -9.22
N GLY A 162 -36.45 -25.90 -10.16
CA GLY A 162 -37.51 -26.91 -10.13
C GLY A 162 -38.41 -26.88 -8.88
N GLY A 163 -38.39 -25.78 -8.11
CA GLY A 163 -39.14 -25.63 -6.85
C GLY A 163 -38.42 -26.15 -5.60
N THR A 164 -37.20 -26.69 -5.73
CA THR A 164 -36.40 -27.20 -4.62
C THR A 164 -35.21 -26.29 -4.37
N THR A 165 -34.85 -26.07 -3.10
CA THR A 165 -33.62 -25.37 -2.69
C THR A 165 -32.66 -26.36 -2.05
N TYR A 166 -31.47 -26.46 -2.60
CA TYR A 166 -30.37 -27.28 -2.11
C TYR A 166 -29.41 -26.42 -1.27
N PRO A 167 -28.69 -26.99 -0.28
CA PRO A 167 -28.70 -28.39 0.11
C PRO A 167 -30.01 -28.82 0.81
N VAL A 168 -30.51 -30.00 0.48
CA VAL A 168 -31.61 -30.67 1.20
C VAL A 168 -31.00 -31.66 2.19
N GLU A 169 -31.63 -31.84 3.35
CA GLU A 169 -31.16 -32.78 4.37
C GLU A 169 -31.08 -34.20 3.79
N GLY A 170 -29.89 -34.83 3.86
CA GLY A 170 -29.63 -36.17 3.33
C GLY A 170 -29.00 -36.22 1.93
N ASP A 171 -29.05 -35.13 1.15
CA ASP A 171 -28.45 -35.07 -0.19
C ASP A 171 -26.96 -34.66 -0.17
N CYS A 172 -26.45 -34.31 1.01
CA CYS A 172 -25.06 -33.91 1.20
C CYS A 172 -24.30 -34.92 2.03
N SER A 173 -23.06 -35.17 1.65
CA SER A 173 -22.10 -36.00 2.38
C SER A 173 -20.79 -35.24 2.56
N THR A 174 -20.11 -35.47 3.69
CA THR A 174 -18.78 -34.92 3.94
C THR A 174 -17.73 -35.92 3.48
N ALA A 175 -16.84 -35.50 2.58
CA ALA A 175 -15.72 -36.30 2.10
C ALA A 175 -14.60 -36.39 3.15
N GLU A 176 -13.60 -37.26 2.91
CA GLU A 176 -12.48 -37.50 3.82
C GLU A 176 -11.59 -36.26 4.06
N ASP A 177 -11.59 -35.31 3.11
CA ASP A 177 -10.88 -34.03 3.21
C ASP A 177 -11.67 -32.95 3.97
N GLY A 178 -12.86 -33.28 4.47
CA GLY A 178 -13.75 -32.34 5.15
C GLY A 178 -14.63 -31.51 4.20
N SER A 179 -14.50 -31.67 2.88
CA SER A 179 -15.38 -30.98 1.92
C SER A 179 -16.80 -31.55 1.95
N THR A 180 -17.81 -30.70 1.82
CA THR A 180 -19.21 -31.14 1.71
C THR A 180 -19.60 -31.21 0.24
N GLN A 181 -19.98 -32.41 -0.22
CA GLN A 181 -20.50 -32.65 -1.56
C GLN A 181 -21.99 -32.92 -1.49
N CYS A 182 -22.77 -32.15 -2.26
CA CYS A 182 -24.22 -32.31 -2.35
C CYS A 182 -24.60 -32.82 -3.73
N GLU A 183 -25.39 -33.88 -3.78
CA GLU A 183 -26.01 -34.33 -5.02
C GLU A 183 -27.23 -33.47 -5.32
N LEU A 184 -27.15 -32.77 -6.46
CA LEU A 184 -28.24 -31.96 -6.97
C LEU A 184 -29.17 -32.86 -7.80
N GLY A 185 -30.48 -32.66 -7.67
CA GLY A 185 -31.47 -33.34 -8.51
C GLY A 185 -31.28 -33.04 -10.00
N THR A 186 -31.78 -33.92 -10.86
CA THR A 186 -31.69 -33.70 -12.31
C THR A 186 -32.52 -32.50 -12.74
N LEU A 187 -31.90 -31.57 -13.48
CA LEU A 187 -32.62 -30.48 -14.13
C LEU A 187 -33.48 -31.04 -15.27
N ASN A 188 -34.81 -31.03 -15.10
CA ASN A 188 -35.75 -31.58 -16.08
C ASN A 188 -36.38 -30.47 -16.93
N PHE A 189 -35.97 -30.35 -18.19
CA PHE A 189 -36.52 -29.36 -19.14
C PHE A 189 -37.88 -29.76 -19.73
N GLY A 190 -38.40 -30.94 -19.38
CA GLY A 190 -39.59 -31.51 -20.00
C GLY A 190 -39.39 -31.83 -21.48
N ASN A 191 -40.48 -31.83 -22.23
CA ASN A 191 -40.44 -32.03 -23.67
C ASN A 191 -40.09 -30.72 -24.37
N VAL A 192 -38.88 -30.63 -24.94
CA VAL A 192 -38.45 -29.51 -25.78
C VAL A 192 -38.71 -29.85 -27.26
N PRO A 193 -39.56 -29.10 -27.98
CA PRO A 193 -39.83 -29.36 -29.39
C PRO A 193 -38.57 -29.31 -30.27
N LEU A 194 -38.59 -30.08 -31.36
CA LEU A 194 -37.54 -30.03 -32.38
C LEU A 194 -37.33 -28.59 -32.88
N ASN A 195 -36.07 -28.19 -33.02
CA ASN A 195 -35.65 -26.85 -33.44
C ASN A 195 -36.08 -25.71 -32.51
N THR A 196 -36.31 -25.98 -31.23
CA THR A 196 -36.56 -24.96 -30.20
C THR A 196 -35.55 -25.06 -29.06
N THR A 197 -35.54 -24.07 -28.17
CA THR A 197 -34.68 -24.03 -26.98
C THR A 197 -35.54 -24.06 -25.72
N GLY A 198 -35.21 -24.97 -24.79
CA GLY A 198 -35.75 -24.95 -23.44
C GLY A 198 -34.84 -24.14 -22.52
N THR A 199 -35.43 -23.37 -21.61
CA THR A 199 -34.68 -22.59 -20.61
C THR A 199 -35.27 -22.82 -19.24
N GLN A 200 -34.40 -22.97 -18.24
CA GLN A 200 -34.78 -22.97 -16.83
C GLN A 200 -33.91 -21.99 -16.06
N ALA A 201 -34.52 -21.28 -15.13
CA ALA A 201 -33.81 -20.42 -14.21
C ALA A 201 -33.22 -21.25 -13.06
N ILE A 202 -31.99 -20.95 -12.70
CA ILE A 202 -31.33 -21.43 -11.49
C ILE A 202 -31.05 -20.18 -10.65
N THR A 203 -31.47 -20.20 -9.39
CA THR A 203 -31.16 -19.14 -8.43
C THR A 203 -30.02 -19.60 -7.55
N LEU A 204 -28.98 -18.78 -7.45
CA LEU A 204 -27.88 -18.97 -6.50
C LEU A 204 -28.02 -17.90 -5.42
N ARG A 205 -28.00 -18.31 -4.16
CA ARG A 205 -28.08 -17.40 -3.02
C ARG A 205 -27.03 -17.81 -2.00
N ASN A 206 -26.26 -16.85 -1.49
CA ASN A 206 -25.54 -17.06 -0.24
C ASN A 206 -26.52 -16.72 0.91
N ASN A 207 -26.90 -17.71 1.71
CA ASN A 207 -27.77 -17.54 2.86
C ASN A 207 -26.98 -17.81 4.15
N PRO A 208 -26.10 -16.87 4.54
CA PRO A 208 -25.17 -17.07 5.63
C PRO A 208 -25.86 -17.40 6.96
N LEU A 209 -25.17 -18.11 7.84
CA LEU A 209 -25.68 -18.46 9.17
C LEU A 209 -25.92 -17.19 10.02
N PRO A 210 -26.81 -17.23 11.03
CA PRO A 210 -27.19 -16.06 11.84
C PRO A 210 -26.03 -15.30 12.51
N ASP A 211 -24.87 -15.95 12.68
CA ASP A 211 -23.67 -15.37 13.30
C ASP A 211 -22.57 -14.99 12.28
N THR A 212 -22.84 -15.15 10.98
CA THR A 212 -21.97 -14.71 9.89
C THR A 212 -22.17 -13.21 9.69
N CYS A 213 -21.11 -12.41 9.92
CA CYS A 213 -21.14 -10.98 9.63
C CYS A 213 -21.32 -10.74 8.12
N LEU A 214 -22.46 -10.20 7.73
CA LEU A 214 -22.66 -9.66 6.38
C LEU A 214 -21.75 -8.42 6.23
N LEU A 215 -20.68 -8.55 5.45
CA LEU A 215 -19.83 -7.44 5.00
C LEU A 215 -20.63 -6.41 4.20
#